data_AF-A0A947BPB4-F1
#
_entry.id   AF-A0A947BPB4-F1
#
_cell.length_a   1.000
_cell.length_b   1.000
_cell.length_c   1.000
_cell.angle_alpha   90.00
_cell.angle_beta   90.00
_cell.angle_gamma   90.00
#
_symmetry.space_group_name_H-M   'P 1'
#
loop_
_entity.id
_entity.type
_entity.pdbx_description
1 polymer ?
#
loop_
_entity_poly.entity_id
_entity_poly.type
_entity_poly.pdbx_seq_one_letter_code
_entity_poly.pdbx_strand_id
1 'polypeptide(L)'
;DIAGKLVDSSRYELLLHTAWRQPGVEKEKALPVWIRAGRIYGNEYTSIDSQIELLESMPKAGRKMADGTAYEVDEQTLESIELQMLEQQSSRSQQRLYELEGKITIGLSRYLHAYTDLVLRRPRLSIDQETSSSIQNRTLAAYSADTLILNNHILKERRRMRSKNLHYLDSPEFALLILITPYKVPEVIEEAPPETEPTTVE
;
A
#
# COMPACT_ATOMS: atom_id res chain seq x y z
N ASP A 1 0.16 18.53 20.21
CA ASP A 1 0.47 17.40 19.33
C ASP A 1 0.20 17.79 17.87
N ILE A 2 1.01 17.33 16.91
CA ILE A 2 0.82 17.63 15.48
C ILE A 2 -0.42 16.92 14.95
N ALA A 3 -0.67 15.69 15.40
CA ALA A 3 -1.85 14.94 14.99
C ALA A 3 -3.14 15.67 15.36
N GLY A 4 -3.23 16.22 16.58
CA GLY A 4 -4.37 17.04 16.99
C GLY A 4 -4.62 18.24 16.06
N LYS A 5 -3.57 18.97 15.70
CA LYS A 5 -3.68 20.11 14.76
C LYS A 5 -4.14 19.69 13.35
N LEU A 6 -3.79 18.48 12.92
CA LEU A 6 -4.25 17.96 11.62
C LEU A 6 -5.72 17.58 11.67
N VAL A 7 -6.17 16.96 12.76
CA VAL A 7 -7.57 16.61 12.98
C VAL A 7 -8.46 17.85 13.05
N ASP A 8 -7.98 18.93 13.69
CA ASP A 8 -8.72 20.19 13.82
C ASP A 8 -8.82 20.96 12.49
N SER A 9 -8.02 20.61 11.48
CA SER A 9 -7.96 21.29 10.20
C SER A 9 -8.83 20.60 9.16
N SER A 10 -9.78 21.33 8.56
CA SER A 10 -10.60 20.82 7.46
C SER A 10 -9.84 20.58 6.15
N ARG A 11 -8.57 20.96 6.08
CA ARG A 11 -7.72 20.84 4.88
C ARG A 11 -7.07 19.47 4.72
N TYR A 12 -7.03 18.66 5.78
CA TYR A 12 -6.31 17.41 5.81
C TYR A 12 -7.21 16.30 6.35
N GLU A 13 -7.09 15.12 5.77
CA GLU A 13 -7.70 13.90 6.29
C GLU A 13 -6.58 13.07 6.95
N LEU A 14 -6.63 12.88 8.27
CA LEU A 14 -5.65 12.07 8.97
C LEU A 14 -5.94 10.58 8.71
N LEU A 15 -5.15 9.95 7.85
CA LEU A 15 -5.28 8.52 7.54
C LEU A 15 -4.70 7.63 8.65
N LEU A 16 -3.53 8.00 9.18
CA LEU A 16 -2.84 7.23 10.23
C LEU A 16 -1.93 8.14 11.06
N HIS A 17 -1.98 7.97 12.38
CA HIS A 17 -0.96 8.44 13.30
C HIS A 17 -0.53 7.29 14.19
N THR A 18 0.74 6.88 14.08
CA THR A 18 1.29 5.77 14.85
C THR A 18 2.75 6.03 15.20
N ALA A 19 3.22 5.36 16.24
CA ALA A 19 4.61 5.37 16.68
C ALA A 19 5.02 3.96 17.09
N TRP A 20 6.24 3.57 16.75
CA TRP A 20 6.82 2.29 17.16
C TRP A 20 8.30 2.48 17.48
N ARG A 21 8.87 1.47 18.16
CA ARG A 21 10.31 1.39 18.44
C ARG A 21 10.91 0.29 17.59
N GLN A 22 12.12 0.52 17.09
CA GLN A 22 12.87 -0.49 16.34
C GLN A 22 14.38 -0.35 16.60
N PRO A 23 15.15 -1.43 16.45
CA PRO A 23 16.60 -1.37 16.46
C PRO A 23 17.14 -0.46 15.35
N GLY A 24 18.15 0.36 15.66
CA GLY A 24 18.87 1.17 14.67
C GLY A 24 19.89 0.33 13.91
N VAL A 25 19.44 -0.47 12.96
CA VAL A 25 20.27 -1.37 12.15
C VAL A 25 20.44 -0.87 10.72
N GLU A 26 21.42 -1.41 10.00
CA GLU A 26 21.60 -1.16 8.56
C GLU A 26 20.37 -1.62 7.76
N LYS A 27 20.18 -1.02 6.57
CA LYS A 27 18.98 -1.24 5.73
C LYS A 27 18.74 -2.71 5.43
N GLU A 28 19.78 -3.48 5.15
CA GLU A 28 19.72 -4.89 4.78
C GLU A 28 19.19 -5.77 5.92
N LYS A 29 19.36 -5.30 7.17
CA LYS A 29 18.86 -5.95 8.40
C LYS A 29 17.62 -5.27 8.95
N ALA A 30 17.21 -4.13 8.38
CA ALA A 30 16.07 -3.37 8.83
C ALA A 30 14.76 -4.07 8.43
N LEU A 31 13.89 -4.27 9.42
CA LEU A 31 12.59 -4.88 9.17
C LEU A 31 11.62 -3.83 8.58
N PRO A 32 10.98 -4.10 7.44
CA PRO A 32 9.94 -3.22 6.92
C PRO A 32 8.73 -3.25 7.86
N VAL A 33 8.23 -2.07 8.20
CA VAL A 33 6.97 -1.93 8.92
C VAL A 33 5.85 -1.79 7.90
N TRP A 34 4.93 -2.75 7.93
CA TRP A 34 3.73 -2.72 7.12
C TRP A 34 2.73 -1.72 7.67
N ILE A 35 2.23 -0.87 6.79
CA ILE A 35 1.26 0.17 7.07
C ILE A 35 -0.03 -0.19 6.34
N ARG A 36 -1.15 -0.14 7.08
CA ARG A 36 -2.51 -0.32 6.57
C ARG A 36 -3.40 0.64 7.33
N ALA A 37 -4.14 1.48 6.62
CA ALA A 37 -4.97 2.51 7.23
C ALA A 37 -6.09 3.01 6.30
N GLY A 38 -6.94 3.87 6.84
CA GLY A 38 -8.10 4.40 6.15
C GLY A 38 -9.20 3.35 5.95
N ARG A 39 -10.01 3.54 4.92
CA ARG A 39 -11.12 2.65 4.56
C ARG A 39 -10.60 1.29 4.08
N ILE A 40 -11.44 0.27 4.23
CA ILE A 40 -11.24 -1.03 3.61
C ILE A 40 -12.25 -1.15 2.49
N TYR A 41 -11.76 -1.33 1.27
CA TYR A 41 -12.60 -1.56 0.11
C TYR A 41 -12.98 -3.02 0.01
N GLY A 42 -14.27 -3.27 -0.24
CA GLY A 42 -14.82 -4.60 -0.42
C GLY A 42 -14.55 -5.16 -1.82
N ASN A 43 -15.17 -6.31 -2.10
CA ASN A 43 -14.99 -7.06 -3.35
C ASN A 43 -15.59 -6.33 -4.58
N GLU A 44 -16.40 -5.30 -4.34
CA GLU A 44 -16.93 -4.40 -5.36
C GLU A 44 -15.85 -3.46 -5.94
N TYR A 45 -14.67 -3.36 -5.32
CA TYR A 45 -13.59 -2.51 -5.79
C TYR A 45 -12.44 -3.30 -6.44
N THR A 46 -11.86 -2.74 -7.49
CA THR A 46 -10.62 -3.23 -8.10
C THR A 46 -9.58 -2.12 -8.22
N SER A 47 -8.31 -2.47 -8.02
CA SER A 47 -7.18 -1.57 -8.29
C SER A 47 -6.97 -1.41 -9.80
N ILE A 48 -6.66 -0.19 -10.24
CA ILE A 48 -6.33 0.08 -11.65
C ILE A 48 -5.16 -0.78 -12.16
N ASP A 49 -4.14 -1.01 -11.32
CA ASP A 49 -2.97 -1.80 -11.71
C ASP A 49 -3.34 -3.26 -12.00
N SER A 50 -4.26 -3.84 -11.22
CA SER A 50 -4.73 -5.22 -11.44
C SER A 50 -5.55 -5.34 -12.72
N GLN A 51 -6.26 -4.27 -13.09
CA GLN A 51 -6.95 -4.21 -14.37
C GLN A 51 -5.94 -4.13 -15.53
N ILE A 52 -4.91 -3.30 -15.42
CA ILE A 52 -3.83 -3.22 -16.43
C ILE A 52 -3.14 -4.57 -16.59
N GLU A 53 -2.76 -5.22 -15.48
CA GLU A 53 -2.16 -6.57 -15.51
C GLU A 53 -3.08 -7.59 -16.18
N LEU A 54 -4.39 -7.52 -15.90
CA LEU A 54 -5.38 -8.36 -16.56
C LEU A 54 -5.40 -8.10 -18.08
N LEU A 55 -5.43 -6.83 -18.52
CA LEU A 55 -5.37 -6.47 -19.94
C LEU A 55 -4.09 -6.97 -20.62
N GLU A 56 -2.94 -6.84 -19.95
CA GLU A 56 -1.65 -7.29 -20.48
C GLU A 56 -1.55 -8.81 -20.55
N SER A 57 -2.20 -9.52 -19.63
CA SER A 57 -2.26 -10.97 -19.59
C SER A 57 -3.24 -11.58 -20.60
N MET A 58 -4.22 -10.80 -21.08
CA MET A 58 -5.15 -11.26 -22.10
C MET A 58 -4.36 -11.56 -23.39
N PRO A 59 -4.61 -12.70 -24.04
CA PRO A 59 -4.03 -12.96 -25.36
C PRO A 59 -4.42 -11.79 -26.26
N LYS A 60 -3.44 -11.19 -26.94
CA LYS A 60 -3.72 -10.20 -27.99
C LYS A 60 -4.61 -10.90 -29.01
N ALA A 61 -5.91 -10.63 -28.91
CA ALA A 61 -6.92 -11.41 -29.59
C ALA A 61 -6.62 -11.42 -31.09
N GLY A 62 -6.35 -12.60 -31.62
CA GLY A 62 -6.42 -12.98 -33.03
C GLY A 62 -5.14 -12.89 -33.88
N ARG A 63 -5.07 -13.83 -34.83
CA ARG A 63 -4.36 -13.60 -36.10
C ARG A 63 -5.02 -12.40 -36.78
N LYS A 64 -4.22 -11.42 -37.23
CA LYS A 64 -4.73 -10.47 -38.22
C LYS A 64 -5.18 -11.27 -39.44
N MET A 65 -6.46 -11.17 -39.80
CA MET A 65 -6.94 -11.61 -41.12
C MET A 65 -6.02 -11.01 -42.19
N ALA A 66 -5.78 -11.74 -43.29
CA ALA A 66 -4.94 -11.25 -44.39
C ALA A 66 -5.43 -9.92 -45.00
N ASP A 67 -6.72 -9.63 -44.83
CA ASP A 67 -7.43 -8.40 -45.24
C ASP A 67 -7.34 -7.26 -44.19
N GLY A 68 -6.82 -7.52 -42.99
CA GLY A 68 -6.61 -6.50 -41.96
C GLY A 68 -7.86 -5.96 -41.28
N THR A 69 -9.04 -6.50 -41.58
CA THR A 69 -10.35 -5.98 -41.14
C THR A 69 -10.87 -6.56 -39.82
N ALA A 70 -10.33 -7.70 -39.34
CA ALA A 70 -10.73 -8.29 -38.06
C ALA A 70 -9.68 -9.24 -37.45
N TYR A 71 -9.83 -9.48 -36.15
CA TYR A 71 -9.13 -10.50 -35.39
C TYR A 71 -10.04 -11.71 -35.22
N GLU A 72 -9.64 -12.87 -35.75
CA GLU A 72 -10.37 -14.13 -35.55
C GLU A 72 -9.88 -14.75 -34.23
N VAL A 73 -10.77 -14.90 -33.25
CA VAL A 73 -10.48 -15.52 -31.96
C VAL A 73 -10.94 -16.97 -32.04
N ASP A 74 -10.01 -17.93 -31.89
CA ASP A 74 -10.39 -19.34 -31.91
C ASP A 74 -11.12 -19.76 -30.62
N GLU A 75 -11.88 -20.85 -30.72
CA GLU A 75 -12.73 -21.39 -29.64
C GLU A 75 -11.90 -21.78 -28.40
N GLN A 76 -10.66 -22.23 -28.58
CA GLN A 76 -9.74 -22.59 -27.50
C GLN A 76 -9.23 -21.36 -26.73
N THR A 77 -9.06 -20.23 -27.42
CA THR A 77 -8.70 -18.93 -26.84
C THR A 77 -9.86 -18.39 -26.00
N LEU A 78 -11.10 -18.56 -26.45
CA LEU A 78 -12.30 -18.22 -25.67
C LEU A 78 -12.41 -19.06 -24.39
N GLU A 79 -12.28 -20.39 -24.50
CA GLU A 79 -12.34 -21.29 -23.33
C GLU A 79 -11.24 -21.00 -22.31
N SER A 80 -10.01 -20.73 -22.76
CA SER A 80 -8.90 -20.38 -21.87
C SER A 80 -9.08 -19.03 -21.18
N ILE A 81 -9.63 -18.04 -21.86
CA ILE A 81 -10.02 -16.75 -21.25
C ILE A 81 -11.10 -16.99 -20.18
N GLU A 82 -12.11 -17.80 -20.47
CA GLU A 82 -13.21 -18.10 -19.54
C GLU A 82 -12.74 -18.85 -18.29
N LEU A 83 -11.88 -19.86 -18.45
CA LEU A 83 -11.24 -20.58 -17.33
C LEU A 83 -10.39 -19.65 -16.45
N GLN A 84 -9.58 -18.79 -17.06
CA GLN A 84 -8.74 -17.84 -16.34
C GLN A 84 -9.58 -16.79 -15.57
N MET A 85 -10.73 -16.40 -16.11
CA MET A 85 -11.68 -15.52 -15.42
C MET A 85 -12.31 -16.18 -14.19
N LEU A 86 -12.69 -17.46 -14.27
CA LEU A 86 -13.25 -18.22 -13.14
C LEU A 86 -12.24 -18.35 -11.99
N GLU A 87 -10.96 -18.58 -12.31
CA GLU A 87 -9.89 -18.60 -11.30
C GLU A 87 -9.71 -17.23 -10.63
N GLN A 88 -9.77 -16.13 -11.40
CA GLN A 88 -9.64 -14.78 -10.85
C GLN A 88 -10.83 -14.33 -10.01
N GLN A 89 -12.06 -14.74 -10.35
CA GLN A 89 -13.23 -14.47 -9.50
C GLN A 89 -13.10 -15.14 -8.13
N SER A 90 -12.52 -16.35 -8.10
CA SER A 90 -12.26 -17.08 -6.86
C SER A 90 -11.23 -16.36 -5.99
N SER A 91 -10.17 -15.78 -6.57
CA SER A 91 -9.13 -15.04 -5.83
C SER A 91 -9.56 -13.63 -5.41
N ARG A 92 -10.40 -12.93 -6.19
CA ARG A 92 -10.95 -11.61 -5.82
C ARG A 92 -11.74 -11.62 -4.51
N SER A 93 -12.38 -12.74 -4.18
CA SER A 93 -13.21 -12.87 -2.97
C SER A 93 -12.46 -12.63 -1.64
N GLN A 94 -11.12 -12.57 -1.66
CA GLN A 94 -10.27 -12.46 -0.48
C GLN A 94 -9.46 -11.15 -0.39
N GLN A 95 -9.45 -10.30 -1.42
CA GLN A 95 -8.50 -9.19 -1.48
C GLN A 95 -9.08 -7.91 -0.86
N ARG A 96 -9.01 -7.82 0.49
CA ARG A 96 -9.32 -6.58 1.22
C ARG A 96 -8.29 -5.50 0.89
N LEU A 97 -8.66 -4.54 0.05
CA LEU A 97 -7.79 -3.42 -0.31
C LEU A 97 -7.94 -2.31 0.71
N TYR A 98 -6.83 -1.85 1.28
CA TYR A 98 -6.84 -0.70 2.19
C TYR A 98 -6.71 0.60 1.41
N GLU A 99 -7.29 1.68 1.93
CA GLU A 99 -7.15 3.03 1.40
C GLU A 99 -5.71 3.50 1.43
N LEU A 100 -4.98 3.24 2.51
CA LEU A 100 -3.54 3.40 2.55
C LEU A 100 -2.88 2.07 2.88
N GLU A 101 -1.91 1.68 2.07
CA GLU A 101 -1.18 0.43 2.23
C GLU A 101 0.28 0.61 1.84
N GLY A 102 1.16 -0.18 2.46
CA GLY A 102 2.51 -0.37 1.97
C GLY A 102 3.50 -0.61 3.09
N LYS A 103 4.75 -0.23 2.86
CA LYS A 103 5.83 -0.43 3.82
C LYS A 103 6.66 0.83 4.02
N ILE A 104 7.10 1.00 5.25
CA ILE A 104 8.10 1.98 5.64
C ILE A 104 9.27 1.22 6.25
N THR A 105 10.48 1.47 5.76
CA THR A 105 11.71 0.90 6.32
C THR A 105 12.60 2.03 6.78
N ILE A 106 13.13 1.92 8.00
CA ILE A 106 14.11 2.87 8.52
C ILE A 106 15.44 2.15 8.64
N GLY A 107 16.48 2.68 8.00
CA GLY A 107 17.83 2.13 8.07
C GLY A 107 18.81 3.15 8.63
N LEU A 108 19.75 2.67 9.45
CA LEU A 108 20.83 3.46 10.02
C LEU A 108 22.19 2.91 9.55
N SER A 109 22.89 3.71 8.73
CA SER A 109 24.29 3.45 8.33
C SER A 109 25.14 4.69 8.68
N ARG A 110 25.85 5.28 7.72
CA ARG A 110 26.49 6.60 7.91
C ARG A 110 25.46 7.71 8.23
N TYR A 111 24.24 7.54 7.71
CA TYR A 111 23.11 8.43 7.97
C TYR A 111 21.85 7.62 8.24
N LEU A 112 20.88 8.28 8.85
CA LEU A 112 19.52 7.76 8.98
C LEU A 112 18.80 7.92 7.65
N HIS A 113 18.14 6.87 7.18
CA HIS A 113 17.35 6.87 5.95
C HIS A 113 15.96 6.32 6.22
N ALA A 114 14.96 6.99 5.62
CA ALA A 114 13.61 6.46 5.48
C ALA A 114 13.41 6.00 4.04
N TYR A 115 12.86 4.80 3.88
CA TYR A 115 12.47 4.21 2.62
C TYR A 115 10.97 4.01 2.67
N THR A 116 10.27 4.61 1.73
CA THR A 116 8.81 4.57 1.63
C THR A 116 8.42 3.86 0.35
N ASP A 117 7.41 3.01 0.44
CA ASP A 117 6.76 2.34 -0.67
C ASP A 117 5.30 2.19 -0.27
N LEU A 118 4.55 3.28 -0.42
CA LEU A 118 3.16 3.42 0.01
C LEU A 118 2.27 3.67 -1.20
N VAL A 119 1.06 3.11 -1.16
CA VAL A 119 0.00 3.34 -2.12
C VAL A 119 -1.24 3.86 -1.39
N LEU A 120 -1.73 5.02 -1.83
CA LEU A 120 -3.03 5.54 -1.49
C LEU A 120 -4.01 5.17 -2.61
N ARG A 121 -5.16 4.62 -2.25
CA ARG A 121 -6.21 4.21 -3.17
C ARG A 121 -7.42 5.11 -3.00
N ARG A 122 -7.83 5.80 -4.06
CA ARG A 122 -9.02 6.66 -4.07
C ARG A 122 -10.02 6.17 -5.12
N PRO A 123 -11.33 6.11 -4.80
CA PRO A 123 -12.35 5.78 -5.79
C PRO A 123 -12.37 6.81 -6.91
N ARG A 124 -12.46 6.34 -8.15
CA ARG A 124 -12.65 7.22 -9.30
C ARG A 124 -14.12 7.64 -9.37
N LEU A 125 -14.41 8.92 -9.13
CA LEU A 125 -15.77 9.46 -9.11
C LEU A 125 -16.40 9.64 -10.50
N SER A 126 -15.61 9.58 -11.58
CA SER A 126 -16.08 9.69 -12.95
C SER A 126 -15.24 8.86 -13.91
N ILE A 127 -15.88 7.98 -14.69
CA ILE A 127 -15.28 7.41 -15.90
C ILE A 127 -15.20 8.57 -16.90
N ASP A 128 -14.02 9.14 -17.10
CA ASP A 128 -13.86 10.11 -18.19
C ASP A 128 -14.04 9.35 -19.49
N GLN A 129 -15.09 9.68 -20.25
CA GLN A 129 -15.46 9.00 -21.51
C GLN A 129 -14.32 9.00 -22.56
N GLU A 130 -13.26 9.78 -22.36
CA GLU A 130 -12.14 9.91 -23.31
C GLU A 130 -11.19 8.70 -23.32
N THR A 131 -11.11 7.92 -22.23
CA THR A 131 -10.35 6.65 -22.24
C THR A 131 -11.11 5.50 -22.91
N SER A 132 -12.38 5.69 -23.28
CA SER A 132 -13.26 4.65 -23.83
C SER A 132 -13.09 4.39 -25.34
N SER A 133 -12.05 4.93 -25.98
CA SER A 133 -11.86 4.86 -27.44
C SER A 133 -11.24 3.55 -27.95
N SER A 134 -10.77 2.65 -27.08
CA SER A 134 -10.35 1.29 -27.49
C SER A 134 -11.51 0.29 -27.33
N ILE A 135 -11.71 -0.59 -28.33
CA ILE A 135 -12.70 -1.67 -28.28
C ILE A 135 -12.49 -2.56 -27.02
N GLN A 136 -11.25 -2.72 -26.59
CA GLN A 136 -10.85 -3.45 -25.39
C GLN A 136 -11.42 -2.82 -24.10
N ASN A 137 -11.45 -1.49 -24.00
CA ASN A 137 -12.01 -0.79 -22.83
C ASN A 137 -13.54 -0.90 -22.75
N ARG A 138 -14.23 -1.02 -23.90
CA ARG A 138 -15.69 -1.24 -23.93
C ARG A 138 -16.07 -2.64 -23.47
N THR A 139 -15.30 -3.64 -23.88
CA THR A 139 -15.45 -5.04 -23.44
C THR A 139 -15.24 -5.16 -21.93
N LEU A 140 -14.21 -4.53 -21.39
CA LEU A 140 -13.98 -4.51 -19.94
C LEU A 140 -15.06 -3.73 -19.20
N ALA A 141 -15.50 -2.56 -19.69
CA ALA A 141 -16.59 -1.82 -19.08
C ALA A 141 -17.92 -2.62 -19.04
N ALA A 142 -18.20 -3.42 -20.07
CA ALA A 142 -19.36 -4.31 -20.10
C ALA A 142 -19.27 -5.46 -19.08
N TYR A 143 -18.07 -5.94 -18.77
CA TYR A 143 -17.82 -6.99 -17.76
C TYR A 143 -17.51 -6.45 -16.35
N SER A 144 -17.30 -5.14 -16.22
CA SER A 144 -16.96 -4.42 -14.99
C SER A 144 -18.10 -3.53 -14.51
N ALA A 145 -19.31 -3.68 -15.07
CA ALA A 145 -20.41 -2.73 -14.93
C ALA A 145 -20.77 -2.41 -13.46
N ASP A 146 -20.52 -3.36 -12.55
CA ASP A 146 -20.76 -3.22 -11.10
C ASP A 146 -19.47 -3.07 -10.26
N THR A 147 -18.28 -3.09 -10.87
CA THR A 147 -16.99 -2.93 -10.16
C THR A 147 -16.51 -1.48 -10.19
N LEU A 148 -16.20 -0.95 -9.01
CA LEU A 148 -15.68 0.40 -8.80
C LEU A 148 -14.14 0.41 -8.91
N ILE A 149 -13.60 1.30 -9.73
CA ILE A 149 -12.15 1.39 -9.95
C ILE A 149 -11.51 2.31 -8.90
N LEU A 150 -10.42 1.83 -8.31
CA LEU A 150 -9.54 2.60 -7.43
C LEU A 150 -8.33 3.10 -8.22
N ASN A 151 -8.10 4.41 -8.19
CA ASN A 151 -6.86 5.02 -8.64
C ASN A 151 -5.78 4.84 -7.57
N ASN A 152 -4.59 4.44 -8.00
CA ASN A 152 -3.43 4.28 -7.13
C ASN A 152 -2.54 5.51 -7.20
N HIS A 153 -2.22 6.07 -6.04
CA HIS A 153 -1.30 7.19 -5.87
C HIS A 153 -0.13 6.72 -5.02
N ILE A 154 1.07 6.71 -5.60
CA ILE A 154 2.23 6.06 -4.99
C ILE A 154 3.12 7.13 -4.33
N LEU A 155 3.65 6.81 -3.15
CA LEU A 155 4.79 7.49 -2.53
C LEU A 155 5.93 6.49 -2.39
N LYS A 156 6.88 6.56 -3.33
CA LYS A 156 8.05 5.69 -3.37
C LYS A 156 9.32 6.53 -3.37
N GLU A 157 9.78 6.88 -2.18
CA GLU A 157 10.95 7.74 -1.99
C GLU A 157 11.95 7.13 -1.01
N ARG A 158 13.24 7.39 -1.25
CA ARG A 158 14.32 7.23 -0.28
C ARG A 158 14.80 8.61 0.17
N ARG A 159 14.71 8.89 1.46
CA ARG A 159 15.13 10.18 2.02
C ARG A 159 16.16 10.03 3.13
N ARG A 160 17.17 10.90 3.14
CA ARG A 160 18.09 11.05 4.28
C ARG A 160 17.40 11.87 5.36
N MET A 161 17.39 11.35 6.57
CA MET A 161 16.73 11.95 7.72
C MET A 161 17.75 12.53 8.70
N ARG A 162 17.27 13.44 9.53
CA ARG A 162 17.99 13.95 10.71
C ARG A 162 17.16 13.60 11.93
N SER A 163 17.80 13.04 12.96
CA SER A 163 17.12 12.73 14.21
C SER A 163 16.54 13.99 14.85
N LYS A 164 15.43 13.85 15.55
CA LYS A 164 14.67 14.92 16.22
C LYS A 164 14.10 16.00 15.29
N ASN A 165 14.30 15.89 13.98
CA ASN A 165 13.67 16.77 13.00
C ASN A 165 12.43 16.09 12.41
N LEU A 166 11.36 16.86 12.26
CA LEU A 166 10.19 16.45 11.50
C LEU A 166 10.50 16.56 10.01
N HIS A 167 10.26 15.48 9.26
CA HIS A 167 10.39 15.47 7.81
C HIS A 167 9.01 15.32 7.18
N TYR A 168 8.80 16.06 6.09
CA TYR A 168 7.62 16.00 5.22
C TYR A 168 8.03 15.37 3.90
N LEU A 169 7.34 14.30 3.51
CA LEU A 169 7.47 13.62 2.22
C LEU A 169 6.13 13.80 1.51
N ASP A 170 6.14 14.38 0.32
CA ASP A 170 4.94 14.76 -0.41
C ASP A 170 4.71 13.84 -1.61
N SER A 171 3.46 13.48 -1.85
CA SER A 171 2.95 12.89 -3.08
C SER A 171 1.71 13.69 -3.50
N PRO A 172 1.35 13.76 -4.80
CA PRO A 172 0.27 14.63 -5.27
C PRO A 172 -1.06 14.52 -4.52
N GLU A 173 -1.39 13.33 -3.97
CA GLU A 173 -2.65 13.10 -3.25
C GLU A 173 -2.52 12.91 -1.73
N PHE A 174 -1.30 12.69 -1.22
CA PHE A 174 -1.09 12.51 0.22
C PHE A 174 0.35 12.81 0.60
N ALA A 175 0.53 13.10 1.89
CA ALA A 175 1.85 13.34 2.45
C ALA A 175 2.10 12.50 3.69
N LEU A 176 3.37 12.31 3.99
CA LEU A 176 3.86 11.58 5.15
C LEU A 176 4.72 12.49 6.02
N LEU A 177 4.35 12.59 7.29
CA LEU A 177 5.13 13.25 8.33
C LEU A 177 5.86 12.20 9.16
N ILE A 178 7.19 12.31 9.23
CA ILE A 178 8.03 11.35 9.97
C ILE A 178 8.92 12.09 10.97
N LEU A 179 8.87 11.66 12.23
CA LEU A 179 9.79 12.08 13.28
C LEU A 179 10.50 10.85 13.83
N ILE A 180 11.84 10.91 13.91
CA ILE A 180 12.65 9.81 14.45
C ILE A 180 13.49 10.34 15.60
N THR A 181 13.28 9.80 16.80
CA THR A 181 13.99 10.18 18.03
C THR A 181 14.78 9.00 18.58
N PRO A 182 16.06 9.18 18.97
CA PRO A 182 16.82 8.14 19.66
C PRO A 182 16.12 7.73 20.96
N TYR A 183 16.02 6.43 21.21
CA TYR A 183 15.46 5.87 22.44
C TYR A 183 16.60 5.28 23.28
N LYS A 184 16.69 5.69 24.55
CA LYS A 184 17.61 5.10 25.53
C LYS A 184 16.86 4.04 26.32
N VAL A 185 17.38 2.81 26.36
CA VAL A 185 16.83 1.74 27.20
C VAL A 185 17.09 2.12 28.66
N PRO A 186 16.08 2.18 29.53
CA PRO A 186 16.30 2.43 30.96
C PRO A 186 17.08 1.25 31.56
N GLU A 187 18.06 1.55 32.41
CA GLU A 187 18.77 0.53 33.18
C GLU A 187 17.77 -0.12 34.15
N VAL A 188 17.63 -1.44 34.06
CA VAL A 188 16.85 -2.20 35.02
C VAL A 188 17.63 -2.15 36.33
N ILE A 189 17.10 -1.45 37.33
CA ILE A 189 17.64 -1.52 38.68
C ILE A 189 17.24 -2.91 39.19
N GLU A 190 18.19 -3.84 39.20
CA GLU A 190 18.05 -5.06 39.99
C GLU A 190 17.94 -4.61 41.44
N GLU A 191 16.72 -4.66 42.00
CA GLU A 191 16.53 -4.48 43.43
C GLU A 191 17.43 -5.49 44.13
N ALA A 192 18.37 -4.98 44.92
CA ALA A 192 19.29 -5.79 45.71
C ALA A 192 18.48 -6.84 46.49
N PRO A 193 18.93 -8.09 46.55
CA PRO A 193 18.22 -9.14 47.27
C PRO A 193 18.00 -8.68 48.72
N PRO A 194 16.81 -8.95 49.31
CA PRO A 194 16.48 -8.46 50.64
C PRO A 194 17.56 -8.90 51.62
N GLU A 195 18.15 -7.91 52.27
CA GLU A 195 19.12 -8.07 53.35
C GLU A 195 18.52 -9.03 54.38
N THR A 196 19.13 -10.21 54.51
CA THR A 196 18.68 -11.22 55.48
C THR A 196 18.85 -10.64 56.88
N GLU A 197 17.74 -10.36 57.56
CA GLU A 197 17.76 -10.02 58.98
C GLU A 197 18.48 -11.14 59.77
N PRO A 198 19.40 -10.80 60.69
CA PRO A 198 20.03 -11.81 61.52
C PRO A 198 18.98 -12.39 62.49
N THR A 199 18.64 -13.66 62.28
CA THR A 199 17.89 -14.46 63.26
C THR A 199 18.60 -14.41 64.61
N THR A 200 18.06 -13.62 65.53
CA THR A 200 18.42 -13.69 66.95
C THR A 200 17.74 -14.94 67.51
N VAL A 201 18.54 -15.95 67.85
CA VAL A 201 18.07 -17.13 68.59
C VAL A 201 18.37 -16.87 70.07
N GLU A 202 17.30 -16.78 70.87
CA GLU A 202 17.34 -16.81 72.35
C GLU A 202 17.77 -18.17 72.90
#